data_AF-A0A484LRC4-F1
#
_entry.id   AF-A0A484LRC4-F1
#
_cell.length_a   1.000
_cell.length_b   1.000
_cell.length_c   1.000
_cell.angle_alpha   90.00
_cell.angle_beta   90.00
_cell.angle_gamma   90.00
#
_symmetry.space_group_name_H-M   'P 1'
#
loop_
_entity.id
_entity.type
_entity.pdbx_description
1 polymer ?
#
loop_
_entity_poly.entity_id
_entity_poly.type
_entity_poly.pdbx_seq_one_letter_code
_entity_poly.pdbx_strand_id
1 'polypeptide(L)'
;MLAVFERSIAKPPPELSRPLAAGMRPACRSRQEIAASFRSRRPDTTLYNLANGNFLGLTHGGENPLHPRSIVVMEDIFCIFSGVLDNTCDLRRYYGLSRQATEASIMVEAYKVLRDRAPYPPDQVIKGLNGKFAFILFDSKASTLFLARDREGSVPLHWGVAADESLMCSDEAEFVNAACGQCYTPFPPGCIFISGSGLTSFDHPMHKVKGTVREGEGGVIDAVIFQVDFYTRLHSIPRRGSASNWADAALVDGDQIN
;
A
#
# COMPACT_ATOMS: atom_id res chain seq x y z
N MET A 1 2.74 -13.09 5.33
CA MET A 1 1.58 -12.36 4.77
C MET A 1 1.67 -12.42 3.26
N LEU A 2 0.57 -12.62 2.55
CA LEU A 2 0.51 -12.64 1.09
C LEU A 2 -0.76 -11.95 0.62
N ALA A 3 -0.69 -11.20 -0.47
CA ALA A 3 -1.85 -10.77 -1.20
C ALA A 3 -1.57 -10.71 -2.69
N VAL A 4 -2.54 -11.16 -3.50
CA VAL A 4 -2.40 -11.17 -4.95
C VAL A 4 -3.69 -10.67 -5.59
N PHE A 5 -3.56 -9.61 -6.39
CA PHE A 5 -4.68 -8.90 -7.02
C PHE A 5 -4.45 -8.69 -8.50
N GLU A 6 -5.49 -8.89 -9.29
CA GLU A 6 -5.49 -8.61 -10.72
C GLU A 6 -5.21 -7.13 -11.04
N ARG A 7 -4.74 -6.90 -12.27
CA ARG A 7 -4.36 -5.57 -12.78
C ARG A 7 -5.51 -4.54 -12.76
N SER A 8 -6.75 -4.98 -12.87
CA SER A 8 -7.91 -4.07 -12.89
C SER A 8 -8.09 -3.36 -11.54
N ILE A 9 -7.86 -4.07 -10.44
CA ILE A 9 -7.94 -3.58 -9.05
C ILE A 9 -6.65 -2.85 -8.68
N ALA A 10 -5.52 -3.48 -8.96
CA ALA A 10 -4.21 -2.98 -8.56
C ALA A 10 -3.40 -2.60 -9.80
N LYS A 11 -3.25 -1.30 -10.05
CA LYS A 11 -2.41 -0.75 -11.11
C LYS A 11 -1.08 -0.30 -10.51
N PRO A 12 -0.07 -1.17 -10.40
CA PRO A 12 1.25 -0.74 -9.92
C PRO A 12 1.88 0.27 -10.88
N PRO A 13 2.83 1.09 -10.40
CA PRO A 13 3.60 1.98 -11.27
C PRO A 13 4.28 1.19 -12.40
N PRO A 14 4.28 1.70 -13.65
CA PRO A 14 4.82 0.97 -14.79
C PRO A 14 6.31 0.63 -14.65
N GLU A 15 7.04 1.40 -13.83
CA GLU A 15 8.44 1.15 -13.50
C GLU A 15 8.65 -0.21 -12.82
N LEU A 16 7.65 -0.74 -12.09
CA LEU A 16 7.73 -2.04 -11.44
C LEU A 16 7.64 -3.20 -12.45
N SER A 17 6.95 -2.99 -13.57
CA SER A 17 6.78 -3.98 -14.64
C SER A 17 7.93 -4.01 -15.64
N ARG A 18 8.91 -3.10 -15.53
CA ARG A 18 10.04 -3.02 -16.48
C ARG A 18 11.05 -4.13 -16.18
N PRO A 19 11.29 -5.08 -17.09
CA PRO A 19 12.34 -6.06 -16.91
C PRO A 19 13.71 -5.37 -16.98
N LEU A 20 14.55 -5.62 -15.99
CA LEU A 20 15.84 -4.95 -15.80
C LEU A 20 16.97 -5.52 -16.66
N ALA A 21 16.79 -6.69 -17.30
CA ALA A 21 17.76 -7.24 -18.25
C ALA A 21 17.10 -8.07 -19.37
N ALA A 22 17.61 -7.91 -20.60
CA ALA A 22 17.28 -8.75 -21.75
C ALA A 22 18.11 -10.05 -21.71
N GLY A 23 17.76 -10.96 -20.80
CA GLY A 23 18.45 -12.24 -20.68
C GLY A 23 17.81 -13.13 -19.62
N MET A 24 17.18 -14.22 -20.07
CA MET A 24 16.48 -15.25 -19.30
C MET A 24 15.54 -14.75 -18.21
N ARG A 25 14.24 -14.69 -18.51
CA ARG A 25 13.18 -14.62 -17.49
C ARG A 25 13.32 -15.81 -16.54
N PRO A 26 13.52 -15.64 -15.22
CA PRO A 26 12.96 -16.60 -14.27
C PRO A 26 11.46 -16.62 -14.57
N ALA A 27 10.87 -17.79 -14.78
CA ALA A 27 9.46 -17.89 -15.14
C ALA A 27 8.61 -17.24 -14.04
N CYS A 28 8.06 -16.06 -14.32
CA CYS A 28 7.03 -15.47 -13.47
C CYS A 28 5.91 -16.49 -13.33
N ARG A 29 5.38 -16.64 -12.13
CA ARG A 29 4.34 -17.62 -11.83
C ARG A 29 2.96 -17.02 -12.07
N SER A 30 2.01 -17.90 -12.40
CA SER A 30 0.59 -17.53 -12.42
C SER A 30 0.04 -17.38 -10.99
N ARG A 31 -1.08 -16.67 -10.82
CA ARG A 31 -1.77 -16.55 -9.52
C ARG A 31 -2.06 -17.91 -8.87
N GLN A 32 -2.45 -18.90 -9.67
CA GLN A 32 -2.77 -20.25 -9.21
C GLN A 32 -1.53 -20.98 -8.69
N GLU A 33 -0.40 -20.87 -9.39
CA GLU A 33 0.89 -21.41 -8.96
C GLU A 33 1.40 -20.73 -7.70
N ILE A 34 1.21 -19.41 -7.56
CA ILE A 34 1.57 -18.67 -6.34
C ILE A 34 0.76 -19.20 -5.15
N ALA A 35 -0.56 -19.37 -5.31
CA ALA A 35 -1.41 -19.93 -4.27
C ALA A 35 -1.01 -21.37 -3.89
N ALA A 36 -0.72 -22.22 -4.87
CA ALA A 36 -0.27 -23.60 -4.64
C ALA A 36 1.10 -23.65 -3.94
N SER A 37 2.04 -22.83 -4.38
CA SER A 37 3.37 -22.73 -3.77
C SER A 37 3.31 -22.21 -2.34
N PHE A 38 2.40 -21.28 -2.04
CA PHE A 38 2.21 -20.75 -0.70
C PHE A 38 1.68 -21.82 0.26
N ARG A 39 0.66 -22.59 -0.16
CA ARG A 39 0.11 -23.73 0.61
C ARG A 39 1.16 -24.82 0.86
N SER A 40 1.96 -25.12 -0.15
CA SER A 40 3.00 -26.16 -0.06
C SER A 40 4.15 -25.76 0.89
N ARG A 41 4.60 -24.50 0.85
CA ARG A 41 5.68 -24.00 1.72
C ARG A 41 5.24 -23.91 3.19
N ARG A 42 3.96 -23.63 3.44
CA ARG A 42 3.41 -23.34 4.78
C ARG A 42 2.03 -24.00 4.92
N PRO A 43 1.95 -25.23 5.46
CA PRO A 43 0.68 -25.96 5.57
C PRO A 43 -0.30 -25.31 6.57
N ASP A 44 0.20 -24.45 7.47
CA ASP A 44 -0.58 -23.66 8.45
C ASP A 44 -1.19 -22.38 7.85
N THR A 45 -1.15 -22.22 6.52
CA THR A 45 -1.65 -21.01 5.86
C THR A 45 -3.17 -20.96 5.82
N THR A 46 -3.71 -19.80 6.20
CA THR A 46 -5.10 -19.44 5.95
C THR A 46 -5.16 -18.60 4.67
N LEU A 47 -5.92 -19.07 3.67
CA LEU A 47 -6.11 -18.38 2.40
C LEU A 47 -7.56 -17.94 2.23
N TYR A 48 -7.75 -16.65 1.99
CA TYR A 48 -9.02 -16.01 1.71
C TYR A 48 -9.12 -15.82 0.20
N ASN A 49 -9.92 -16.65 -0.46
CA ASN A 49 -10.19 -16.49 -1.89
C ASN A 49 -11.26 -15.42 -2.08
N LEU A 50 -11.01 -14.49 -2.99
CA LEU A 50 -11.89 -13.39 -3.35
C LEU A 50 -12.37 -13.57 -4.80
N ALA A 51 -13.24 -12.66 -5.25
CA ALA A 51 -13.70 -12.64 -6.63
C ALA A 51 -12.54 -12.51 -7.63
N ASN A 52 -12.77 -12.96 -8.87
CA ASN A 52 -11.84 -12.88 -10.01
C ASN A 52 -10.48 -13.56 -9.79
N GLY A 53 -10.38 -14.51 -8.85
CA GLY A 53 -9.14 -15.23 -8.56
C GLY A 53 -8.13 -14.42 -7.74
N ASN A 54 -8.57 -13.33 -7.11
CA ASN A 54 -7.78 -12.58 -6.13
C ASN A 54 -7.76 -13.35 -4.81
N PHE A 55 -6.70 -13.20 -4.01
CA PHE A 55 -6.64 -13.83 -2.70
C PHE A 55 -5.71 -13.13 -1.72
N LEU A 56 -6.01 -13.28 -0.43
CA LEU A 56 -5.11 -12.93 0.66
C LEU A 56 -4.70 -14.19 1.41
N GLY A 57 -3.49 -14.20 1.95
CA GLY A 57 -2.93 -15.31 2.71
C GLY A 57 -2.26 -14.83 4.00
N LEU A 58 -2.56 -15.50 5.10
CA LEU A 58 -1.85 -15.33 6.36
C LEU A 58 -1.26 -16.68 6.80
N THR A 59 -0.05 -16.64 7.35
CA THR A 59 0.58 -17.72 8.11
C THR A 59 1.19 -17.08 9.34
N HIS A 60 1.23 -17.81 10.46
CA HIS A 60 1.99 -17.42 11.64
C HIS A 60 3.39 -18.06 11.66
N GLY A 61 3.67 -19.00 10.76
CA GLY A 61 5.00 -19.54 10.56
C GLY A 61 6.03 -18.45 10.24
N GLY A 62 7.17 -18.49 10.92
CA GLY A 62 8.28 -17.54 10.70
C GLY A 62 7.96 -16.09 11.07
N GLU A 63 6.96 -15.90 11.94
CA GLU A 63 6.61 -14.59 12.47
C GLU A 63 7.75 -14.01 13.32
N ASN A 64 8.04 -12.71 13.12
CA ASN A 64 8.96 -11.99 13.98
C ASN A 64 8.21 -11.59 15.27
N PRO A 65 8.65 -12.01 16.46
CA PRO A 65 7.99 -11.62 17.72
C PRO A 65 7.90 -10.11 17.95
N LEU A 66 8.80 -9.32 17.36
CA LEU A 66 8.78 -7.85 17.42
C LEU A 66 7.72 -7.23 16.51
N HIS A 67 7.27 -7.97 15.49
CA HIS A 67 6.33 -7.52 14.47
C HIS A 67 5.28 -8.60 14.24
N PRO A 68 4.35 -8.80 15.20
CA PRO A 68 3.31 -9.81 15.08
C PRO A 68 2.37 -9.46 13.93
N ARG A 69 1.81 -10.49 13.29
CA ARG A 69 0.79 -10.35 12.26
C ARG A 69 -0.57 -10.63 12.86
N SER A 70 -1.52 -9.80 12.49
CA SER A 70 -2.93 -9.97 12.82
C SER A 70 -3.76 -9.83 11.55
N ILE A 71 -4.91 -10.49 11.53
CA ILE A 71 -5.89 -10.33 10.47
C ILE A 71 -7.26 -10.05 11.07
N VAL A 72 -7.98 -9.13 10.44
CA VAL A 72 -9.38 -8.84 10.75
C VAL A 72 -10.16 -8.82 9.45
N VAL A 73 -11.34 -9.43 9.48
CA VAL A 73 -12.31 -9.35 8.40
C VAL A 73 -13.60 -8.79 9.00
N MET A 74 -14.03 -7.63 8.52
CA MET A 74 -15.23 -6.95 9.00
C MET A 74 -15.93 -6.24 7.85
N GLU A 75 -17.23 -6.51 7.68
CA GLU A 75 -18.07 -5.90 6.63
C GLU A 75 -17.51 -6.04 5.20
N ASP A 76 -16.89 -7.18 4.90
CA ASP A 76 -16.22 -7.47 3.61
C ASP A 76 -14.94 -6.66 3.37
N ILE A 77 -14.38 -6.08 4.43
CA ILE A 77 -13.06 -5.45 4.45
C ILE A 77 -12.08 -6.41 5.14
N PHE A 78 -11.04 -6.78 4.41
CA PHE A 78 -9.97 -7.67 4.86
C PHE A 78 -8.75 -6.82 5.19
N CYS A 79 -8.19 -6.94 6.39
CA CYS A 79 -6.97 -6.24 6.76
C CYS A 79 -5.99 -7.22 7.40
N ILE A 80 -4.83 -7.40 6.76
CA ILE A 80 -3.67 -8.05 7.37
C ILE A 80 -2.73 -6.94 7.82
N PHE A 81 -2.42 -6.91 9.11
CA PHE A 81 -1.53 -5.95 9.73
C PHE A 81 -0.32 -6.68 10.28
N SER A 82 0.88 -6.20 10.00
CA SER A 82 2.14 -6.70 10.53
C SER A 82 2.84 -5.58 11.28
N GLY A 83 3.17 -5.78 12.55
CA GLY A 83 3.84 -4.77 13.37
C GLY A 83 3.07 -4.37 14.61
N VAL A 84 3.52 -3.28 15.25
CA VAL A 84 2.99 -2.75 16.51
C VAL A 84 2.84 -1.25 16.41
N LEU A 85 1.71 -0.74 16.91
CA LEU A 85 1.46 0.69 17.06
C LEU A 85 1.71 1.12 18.51
N ASP A 86 2.44 2.22 18.68
CA ASP A 86 2.76 2.78 19.99
C ASP A 86 1.59 3.59 20.56
N ASN A 87 0.76 4.19 19.71
CA ASN A 87 -0.38 5.03 20.10
C ASN A 87 -1.74 4.33 20.03
N THR A 88 -1.79 3.00 20.23
CA THR A 88 -3.04 2.21 20.17
C THR A 88 -4.11 2.71 21.13
N CYS A 89 -3.76 3.19 22.32
CA CYS A 89 -4.73 3.69 23.29
C CYS A 89 -5.49 4.92 22.76
N ASP A 90 -4.78 5.86 22.16
CA ASP A 90 -5.37 7.08 21.58
C ASP A 90 -6.23 6.74 20.37
N LEU A 91 -5.73 5.86 19.49
CA LEU A 91 -6.47 5.40 18.31
C LEU A 91 -7.75 4.65 18.70
N ARG A 92 -7.69 3.74 19.68
CA ARG A 92 -8.88 3.04 20.18
C ARG A 92 -9.91 4.01 20.73
N ARG A 93 -9.50 5.02 21.49
CA ARG A 93 -10.39 6.06 22.01
C ARG A 93 -10.99 6.89 20.88
N TYR A 94 -10.19 7.29 19.90
CA TYR A 94 -10.60 8.14 18.79
C TYR A 94 -11.63 7.44 17.88
N TYR A 95 -11.41 6.15 17.59
CA TYR A 95 -12.32 5.34 16.77
C TYR A 95 -13.42 4.63 17.57
N GLY A 96 -13.49 4.81 18.90
CA GLY A 96 -14.53 4.20 19.74
C GLY A 96 -14.42 2.67 19.86
N LEU A 97 -13.22 2.13 19.79
CA LEU A 97 -12.94 0.70 19.82
C LEU A 97 -12.76 0.16 21.26
N SER A 98 -12.96 -1.15 21.43
CA SER A 98 -12.72 -1.82 22.70
C SER A 98 -11.23 -1.85 23.07
N ARG A 99 -10.92 -2.07 24.35
CA ARG A 99 -9.53 -2.20 24.82
C ARG A 99 -8.77 -3.38 24.20
N GLN A 100 -9.49 -4.39 23.72
CA GLN A 100 -8.93 -5.59 23.10
C GLN A 100 -8.80 -5.48 21.58
N ALA A 101 -9.24 -4.38 20.97
CA ALA A 101 -9.17 -4.20 19.53
C ALA A 101 -7.70 -4.24 19.05
N THR A 102 -7.42 -5.10 18.07
CA THR A 102 -6.08 -5.24 17.49
C THR A 102 -5.75 -4.06 16.57
N GLU A 103 -4.49 -3.92 16.19
CA GLU A 103 -4.01 -2.94 15.21
C GLU A 103 -4.74 -3.09 13.88
N ALA A 104 -5.01 -4.33 13.44
CA ALA A 104 -5.83 -4.59 12.27
C ALA A 104 -7.27 -4.06 12.44
N SER A 105 -7.90 -4.20 13.61
CA SER A 105 -9.24 -3.63 13.86
C SER A 105 -9.23 -2.10 13.81
N ILE A 106 -8.19 -1.48 14.39
CA ILE A 106 -7.99 -0.03 14.32
C ILE A 106 -7.90 0.42 12.86
N MET A 107 -7.13 -0.29 12.05
CA MET A 107 -6.98 0.03 10.63
C MET A 107 -8.26 -0.10 9.83
N VAL A 108 -9.09 -1.12 10.09
CA VAL A 108 -10.38 -1.24 9.40
C VAL A 108 -11.30 -0.07 9.74
N GLU A 109 -11.40 0.33 11.01
CA GLU A 109 -12.22 1.49 11.39
C GLU A 109 -11.66 2.81 10.86
N ALA A 110 -10.34 2.97 10.88
CA ALA A 110 -9.67 4.12 10.27
C ALA A 110 -9.96 4.22 8.76
N TYR A 111 -9.98 3.09 8.05
CA TYR A 111 -10.34 3.03 6.64
C TYR A 111 -11.82 3.35 6.40
N LYS A 112 -12.75 2.84 7.21
CA LYS A 112 -14.17 3.21 7.12
C LYS A 112 -14.35 4.72 7.26
N VAL A 113 -13.62 5.35 8.18
CA VAL A 113 -13.61 6.82 8.32
C VAL A 113 -13.09 7.52 7.06
N LEU A 114 -12.03 7.01 6.43
CA LEU A 114 -11.52 7.54 5.16
C LEU A 114 -12.52 7.40 4.01
N ARG A 115 -13.23 6.28 3.94
CA ARG A 115 -14.19 5.96 2.88
C ARG A 115 -15.50 6.74 3.03
N ASP A 116 -16.02 6.80 4.25
CA ASP A 116 -17.40 7.24 4.52
C ASP A 116 -17.48 8.72 4.94
N ARG A 117 -16.37 9.33 5.40
CA ARG A 117 -16.37 10.76 5.81
C ARG A 117 -15.80 11.66 4.70
N ALA A 118 -16.39 12.85 4.59
CA ALA A 118 -16.00 13.91 3.64
C ALA A 118 -14.48 14.19 3.64
N PRO A 119 -13.92 14.73 2.55
CA PRO A 119 -12.64 14.32 1.98
C PRO A 119 -11.49 14.40 2.99
N TYR A 120 -11.26 13.28 3.69
CA TYR A 120 -10.07 13.09 4.52
C TYR A 120 -8.98 12.52 3.63
N PRO A 121 -7.86 13.23 3.43
CA PRO A 121 -6.81 12.73 2.57
C PRO A 121 -6.14 11.52 3.26
N PRO A 122 -5.92 10.40 2.54
CA PRO A 122 -5.43 9.16 3.15
C PRO A 122 -4.11 9.31 3.90
N ASP A 123 -3.23 10.24 3.47
CA ASP A 123 -1.97 10.51 4.15
C ASP A 123 -2.16 11.01 5.59
N GLN A 124 -3.27 11.69 5.91
CA GLN A 124 -3.51 12.17 7.27
C GLN A 124 -3.84 11.04 8.25
N VAL A 125 -4.61 10.04 7.80
CA VAL A 125 -4.95 8.90 8.66
C VAL A 125 -3.71 8.04 8.92
N ILE A 126 -2.90 7.82 7.89
CA ILE A 126 -1.66 7.03 8.05
C ILE A 126 -0.61 7.79 8.87
N LYS A 127 -0.52 9.12 8.75
CA LYS A 127 0.31 9.96 9.64
C LYS A 127 -0.09 9.86 11.12
N GLY A 128 -1.36 9.55 11.40
CA GLY A 128 -1.85 9.34 12.75
C GLY A 128 -1.38 8.03 13.38
N LEU A 129 -0.84 7.09 12.59
CA LEU A 129 -0.29 5.84 13.09
C LEU A 129 1.14 6.07 13.56
N ASN A 130 1.38 5.87 14.86
CA ASN A 130 2.72 5.90 15.42
C ASN A 130 3.15 4.48 15.74
N GLY A 131 4.30 4.05 15.24
CA GLY A 131 4.86 2.72 15.46
C GLY A 131 5.42 2.10 14.19
N LYS A 132 5.75 0.81 14.27
CA LYS A 132 6.38 0.05 13.19
C LYS A 132 5.35 -0.87 12.57
N PHE A 133 5.03 -0.66 11.30
CA PHE A 133 3.94 -1.38 10.66
C PHE A 133 4.12 -1.55 9.15
N ALA A 134 3.51 -2.62 8.65
CA ALA A 134 3.13 -2.75 7.26
C ALA A 134 1.75 -3.41 7.21
N PHE A 135 0.85 -2.95 6.34
CA PHE A 135 -0.46 -3.59 6.22
C PHE A 135 -0.92 -3.71 4.78
N ILE A 136 -1.83 -4.66 4.59
CA ILE A 136 -2.58 -4.90 3.36
C ILE A 136 -4.05 -4.86 3.73
N LEU A 137 -4.79 -3.89 3.23
CA LEU A 137 -6.23 -3.78 3.40
C LEU A 137 -6.92 -3.87 2.04
N PHE A 138 -7.97 -4.68 1.96
CA PHE A 138 -8.79 -4.81 0.76
C PHE A 138 -10.27 -4.69 1.12
N ASP A 139 -10.95 -3.69 0.55
CA ASP A 139 -12.40 -3.56 0.60
C ASP A 139 -13.00 -4.26 -0.62
N SER A 140 -13.71 -5.37 -0.38
CA SER A 140 -14.31 -6.16 -1.46
C SER A 140 -15.50 -5.48 -2.13
N LYS A 141 -16.21 -4.57 -1.44
CA LYS A 141 -17.35 -3.83 -2.01
C LYS A 141 -16.87 -2.71 -2.93
N ALA A 142 -15.87 -1.97 -2.47
CA ALA A 142 -15.27 -0.88 -3.23
C ALA A 142 -14.19 -1.35 -4.23
N SER A 143 -13.84 -2.64 -4.22
CA SER A 143 -12.71 -3.20 -4.97
C SER A 143 -11.43 -2.37 -4.80
N THR A 144 -11.16 -1.94 -3.57
CA THR A 144 -10.08 -0.99 -3.24
C THR A 144 -9.01 -1.68 -2.43
N LEU A 145 -7.79 -1.73 -2.96
CA LEU A 145 -6.59 -2.16 -2.27
C LEU A 145 -5.92 -0.95 -1.62
N PHE A 146 -5.53 -1.09 -0.35
CA PHE A 146 -4.81 -0.08 0.41
C PHE A 146 -3.60 -0.73 1.11
N LEU A 147 -2.39 -0.35 0.68
CA LEU A 147 -1.12 -0.80 1.22
C LEU A 147 -0.43 0.37 1.93
N ALA A 148 0.30 0.09 3.00
CA ALA A 148 1.24 1.05 3.57
C ALA A 148 2.40 0.35 4.28
N ARG A 149 3.50 1.08 4.42
CA ARG A 149 4.68 0.69 5.20
C ARG A 149 5.17 1.88 6.02
N ASP A 150 5.66 1.61 7.23
CA ASP A 150 6.19 2.61 8.16
C ASP A 150 7.32 3.44 7.56
N ARG A 151 7.60 4.60 8.19
CA ARG A 151 8.55 5.60 7.69
C ARG A 151 9.97 5.07 7.61
N GLU A 152 10.35 4.26 8.58
CA GLU A 152 11.67 3.68 8.70
C GLU A 152 11.80 2.39 7.86
N GLY A 153 10.69 1.86 7.36
CA GLY A 153 10.66 0.57 6.68
C GLY A 153 11.01 -0.59 7.60
N SER A 154 10.74 -0.46 8.90
CA SER A 154 11.06 -1.42 9.95
C SER A 154 10.40 -2.77 9.71
N VAL A 155 9.14 -2.78 9.26
CA VAL A 155 8.43 -4.01 8.94
C VAL A 155 8.65 -4.34 7.45
N PRO A 156 9.07 -5.57 7.11
CA PRO A 156 9.30 -5.94 5.73
C PRO A 156 7.98 -6.04 4.96
N LEU A 157 7.93 -5.37 3.82
CA LEU A 157 6.87 -5.51 2.83
C LEU A 157 7.53 -5.39 1.46
N HIS A 158 7.25 -6.36 0.60
CA HIS A 158 7.75 -6.47 -0.76
C HIS A 158 6.57 -6.56 -1.71
N TRP A 159 6.73 -6.02 -2.90
CA TRP A 159 5.73 -6.08 -3.95
C TRP A 159 6.36 -6.38 -5.30
N GLY A 160 5.59 -6.98 -6.19
CA GLY A 160 6.05 -7.35 -7.51
C GLY A 160 4.89 -7.67 -8.44
N VAL A 161 5.21 -7.86 -9.71
CA VAL A 161 4.23 -8.16 -10.76
C VAL A 161 4.39 -9.61 -11.20
N ALA A 162 3.31 -10.38 -11.10
CA ALA A 162 3.25 -11.77 -11.54
C ALA A 162 3.12 -11.89 -13.07
N ALA A 163 3.14 -13.12 -13.60
CA ALA A 163 3.12 -13.36 -15.05
C ALA A 163 1.88 -12.81 -15.76
N ASP A 164 0.74 -12.77 -15.06
CA ASP A 164 -0.55 -12.28 -15.55
C ASP A 164 -0.79 -10.81 -15.20
N GLU A 165 0.29 -10.06 -14.94
CA GLU A 165 0.28 -8.66 -14.54
C GLU A 165 -0.44 -8.38 -13.20
N SER A 166 -0.70 -9.42 -12.41
CA SER A 166 -1.25 -9.27 -11.07
C SER A 166 -0.21 -8.67 -10.11
N LEU A 167 -0.65 -7.74 -9.27
CA LEU A 167 0.15 -7.24 -8.16
C LEU A 167 0.21 -8.30 -7.07
N MET A 168 1.43 -8.68 -6.68
CA MET A 168 1.70 -9.53 -5.54
C MET A 168 2.37 -8.70 -4.44
N CYS A 169 1.98 -8.93 -3.19
CA CYS A 169 2.58 -8.32 -2.01
C CYS A 169 2.85 -9.38 -0.95
N SER A 170 4.02 -9.36 -0.31
CA SER A 170 4.40 -10.30 0.74
C SER A 170 5.41 -9.69 1.70
N ASP A 171 5.47 -10.20 2.92
CA ASP A 171 6.54 -9.86 3.88
C ASP A 171 7.86 -10.59 3.56
N GLU A 172 7.82 -11.70 2.83
CA GLU A 172 8.99 -12.53 2.50
C GLU A 172 9.56 -12.21 1.10
N ALA A 173 10.75 -11.60 1.05
CA ALA A 173 11.39 -11.16 -0.20
C ALA A 173 11.67 -12.32 -1.17
N GLU A 174 12.21 -13.43 -0.67
CA GLU A 174 12.53 -14.61 -1.47
C GLU A 174 11.31 -15.22 -2.15
N PHE A 175 10.15 -15.17 -1.49
CA PHE A 175 8.90 -15.67 -2.05
C PHE A 175 8.41 -14.78 -3.20
N VAL A 176 8.53 -13.45 -3.08
CA VAL A 176 8.18 -12.54 -4.18
C VAL A 176 9.16 -12.68 -5.33
N ASN A 177 10.47 -12.77 -5.07
CA ASN A 177 11.48 -13.01 -6.09
C ASN A 177 11.21 -14.31 -6.87
N ALA A 178 10.92 -15.41 -6.17
CA ALA A 178 10.62 -16.69 -6.80
C ALA A 178 9.32 -16.69 -7.63
N ALA A 179 8.39 -15.77 -7.36
CA ALA A 179 7.11 -15.66 -8.04
C ALA A 179 7.10 -14.62 -9.18
N CYS A 180 7.74 -13.47 -8.97
CA CYS A 180 7.74 -12.32 -9.87
C CYS A 180 9.03 -12.20 -10.70
N GLY A 181 10.04 -13.03 -10.44
CA GLY A 181 11.35 -12.91 -11.07
C GLY A 181 12.00 -11.57 -10.74
N GLN A 182 12.50 -10.86 -11.76
CA GLN A 182 13.14 -9.55 -11.61
C GLN A 182 12.15 -8.37 -11.48
N CYS A 183 10.84 -8.62 -11.57
CA CYS A 183 9.80 -7.59 -11.48
C CYS A 183 9.30 -7.43 -10.04
N TYR A 184 10.22 -7.24 -9.08
CA TYR A 184 9.88 -7.02 -7.68
C TYR A 184 10.86 -6.05 -7.00
N THR A 185 10.42 -5.48 -5.89
CA THR A 185 11.23 -4.59 -5.06
C THR A 185 10.63 -4.50 -3.65
N PRO A 186 11.35 -4.02 -2.63
CA PRO A 186 10.73 -3.63 -1.38
C PRO A 186 9.69 -2.53 -1.60
N PHE A 187 8.54 -2.63 -0.93
CA PHE A 187 7.56 -1.54 -0.90
C PHE A 187 8.20 -0.33 -0.20
N PRO A 188 8.14 0.88 -0.77
CA PRO A 188 8.90 2.02 -0.27
C PRO A 188 8.46 2.42 1.14
N PRO A 189 9.42 2.73 2.05
CA PRO A 189 9.11 3.29 3.35
C PRO A 189 8.36 4.62 3.25
N GLY A 190 7.54 4.95 4.25
CA GLY A 190 6.85 6.25 4.30
C GLY A 190 5.81 6.45 3.18
N CYS A 191 5.36 5.36 2.57
CA CYS A 191 4.47 5.39 1.41
C CYS A 191 3.19 4.59 1.62
N ILE A 192 2.19 4.95 0.82
CA ILE A 192 0.92 4.27 0.70
C ILE A 192 0.63 3.99 -0.78
N PHE A 193 -0.08 2.90 -1.04
CA PHE A 193 -0.63 2.61 -2.36
C PHE A 193 -2.13 2.37 -2.21
N ILE A 194 -2.95 3.13 -2.97
CA ILE A 194 -4.41 2.97 -2.99
C ILE A 194 -4.87 2.73 -4.41
N SER A 195 -5.75 1.74 -4.63
CA SER A 195 -6.40 1.53 -5.93
C SER A 195 -7.03 2.83 -6.44
N GLY A 196 -6.70 3.21 -7.67
CA GLY A 196 -7.18 4.46 -8.29
C GLY A 196 -6.33 5.70 -8.00
N SER A 197 -5.73 5.83 -6.80
CA SER A 197 -4.82 6.94 -6.48
C SER A 197 -3.34 6.65 -6.76
N GLY A 198 -2.95 5.37 -6.76
CA GLY A 198 -1.58 4.92 -6.99
C GLY A 198 -0.68 5.07 -5.77
N LEU A 199 0.63 5.05 -6.02
CA LEU A 199 1.68 5.14 -5.00
C LEU A 199 1.95 6.60 -4.63
N THR A 200 1.86 6.93 -3.34
CA THR A 200 2.15 8.27 -2.81
C THR A 200 2.91 8.17 -1.50
N SER A 201 3.71 9.20 -1.18
CA SER A 201 4.33 9.30 0.15
C SER A 201 3.35 9.98 1.11
N PHE A 202 3.13 9.39 2.28
CA PHE A 202 2.33 10.08 3.28
C PHE A 202 3.14 11.17 3.97
N ASP A 203 4.47 11.05 4.09
CA ASP A 203 5.33 12.12 4.64
C ASP A 203 5.46 13.31 3.69
N HIS A 204 5.53 13.03 2.38
CA HIS A 204 5.69 14.03 1.34
C HIS A 204 4.55 13.94 0.30
N PRO A 205 3.28 14.21 0.70
CA PRO A 205 2.11 13.99 -0.18
C PRO A 205 2.07 14.94 -1.37
N MET A 206 2.87 16.00 -1.33
CA MET A 206 3.00 16.99 -2.40
C MET A 206 4.11 16.65 -3.40
N HIS A 207 4.84 15.54 -3.23
CA HIS A 207 5.94 15.14 -4.10
C HIS A 207 5.61 13.82 -4.79
N LYS A 208 6.06 13.66 -6.04
CA LYS A 208 5.89 12.39 -6.76
C LYS A 208 6.81 11.32 -6.17
N VAL A 209 6.36 10.08 -6.18
CA VAL A 209 7.22 8.91 -5.94
C VAL A 209 7.58 8.32 -7.30
N LYS A 210 8.87 8.15 -7.59
CA LYS A 210 9.37 7.63 -8.87
C LYS A 210 10.23 6.39 -8.65
N GLY A 211 10.15 5.45 -9.58
CA GLY A 211 11.06 4.31 -9.65
C GLY A 211 12.39 4.74 -10.26
N THR A 212 13.47 4.65 -9.49
CA THR A 212 14.85 4.83 -9.96
C THR A 212 15.51 3.47 -10.10
N VAL A 213 16.25 3.28 -11.18
CA VAL A 213 17.07 2.09 -11.39
C VAL A 213 18.29 2.16 -10.46
N ARG A 214 18.50 1.10 -9.68
CA ARG A 214 19.73 0.89 -8.92
C ARG A 214 20.65 -0.03 -9.71
N GLU A 215 21.84 0.46 -10.02
CA GLU A 215 22.92 -0.33 -10.61
C GLU A 215 23.66 -1.08 -9.49
N GLY A 216 23.84 -2.39 -9.66
CA GLY A 216 24.66 -3.22 -8.80
C GLY A 216 26.16 -3.08 -9.11
N GLU A 217 27.01 -3.70 -8.29
CA GLU A 217 28.45 -3.79 -8.59
C GLU A 217 28.65 -4.49 -9.95
N GLY A 218 29.30 -3.79 -10.89
CA GLY A 218 29.55 -4.30 -12.24
C GLY A 218 28.68 -3.69 -13.36
N GLY A 219 27.88 -2.65 -13.07
CA GLY A 219 27.07 -1.96 -14.10
C GLY A 219 25.85 -2.75 -14.58
N VAL A 220 25.51 -3.82 -13.86
CA VAL A 220 24.28 -4.59 -14.10
C VAL A 220 23.14 -3.93 -13.33
N ILE A 221 22.04 -3.67 -14.03
CA ILE A 221 20.82 -3.09 -13.47
C ILE A 221 20.17 -4.14 -12.55
N ASP A 222 20.15 -3.89 -11.23
CA ASP A 222 19.87 -4.92 -10.21
C ASP A 222 18.44 -4.83 -9.67
N ALA A 223 17.91 -3.63 -9.42
CA ALA A 223 16.53 -3.44 -8.96
C ALA A 223 15.97 -2.04 -9.23
N VAL A 224 14.65 -1.92 -9.38
CA VAL A 224 13.95 -0.61 -9.37
C VAL A 224 13.57 -0.29 -7.94
N ILE A 225 13.98 0.85 -7.41
CA ILE A 225 13.62 1.32 -6.07
C ILE A 225 12.75 2.55 -6.21
N PHE A 226 11.66 2.61 -5.45
CA PHE A 226 10.78 3.77 -5.42
C PHE A 226 11.24 4.76 -4.36
N GLN A 227 11.45 6.01 -4.77
CA GLN A 227 11.86 7.10 -3.89
C GLN A 227 11.06 8.36 -4.15
N VAL A 228 10.95 9.21 -3.13
CA VAL A 228 10.31 10.52 -3.25
C VAL A 228 11.20 11.42 -4.09
N ASP A 229 10.62 11.98 -5.16
CA ASP A 229 11.25 12.98 -6.00
C ASP A 229 10.92 14.38 -5.47
N PHE A 230 11.86 14.93 -4.70
CA PHE A 230 11.77 16.28 -4.13
C PHE A 230 11.74 17.41 -5.17
N TYR A 231 12.09 17.13 -6.43
CA TYR A 231 12.09 18.13 -7.50
C TYR A 231 10.74 18.20 -8.23
N THR A 232 9.92 17.14 -8.17
CA THR A 232 8.62 17.12 -8.86
C THR A 232 7.47 17.29 -7.88
N ARG A 233 7.01 18.53 -7.72
CA ARG A 233 5.82 18.85 -6.92
C ARG A 233 4.53 18.50 -7.67
N LEU A 234 3.57 17.89 -6.97
CA LEU A 234 2.21 17.68 -7.43
C LEU A 234 1.43 18.99 -7.35
N HIS A 235 0.66 19.31 -8.40
CA HIS A 235 -0.23 20.46 -8.39
C HIS A 235 -1.39 20.17 -7.43
N SER A 236 -1.43 20.84 -6.27
CA SER A 236 -2.60 20.85 -5.41
C SER A 236 -3.53 21.98 -5.82
N ILE A 237 -4.83 21.70 -5.87
CA ILE A 237 -5.85 22.76 -5.76
C ILE A 237 -5.58 23.49 -4.43
N PRO A 238 -5.48 24.83 -4.42
CA PRO A 238 -5.29 25.57 -3.18
C PRO A 238 -6.43 25.23 -2.22
N ARG A 239 -6.09 24.73 -1.03
CA ARG A 239 -7.07 24.50 0.03
C ARG A 239 -7.60 25.87 0.46
N ARG A 240 -8.82 26.23 0.05
CA ARG A 240 -9.56 27.29 0.75
C ARG A 240 -9.75 26.80 2.18
N GLY A 241 -9.07 27.46 3.12
CA GLY A 241 -9.32 27.21 4.53
C GLY A 241 -10.77 27.53 4.85
N SER A 242 -11.30 26.93 5.92
CA SER A 242 -12.61 27.29 6.48
C SER A 242 -12.72 28.77 6.90
N ALA A 243 -11.62 29.52 6.88
CA ALA A 243 -11.55 30.97 7.11
C ALA A 243 -11.69 31.81 5.83
N SER A 244 -11.82 31.21 4.65
CA SER A 244 -12.06 31.96 3.40
C SER A 244 -13.52 32.42 3.37
N ASN A 245 -13.78 33.64 3.86
CA ASN A 245 -15.06 34.32 3.75
C ASN A 245 -15.50 34.34 2.27
N TRP A 246 -16.75 33.94 2.02
CA TRP A 246 -17.37 33.94 0.70
C TRP A 246 -17.66 35.35 0.14
N ALA A 247 -17.16 36.41 0.79
CA ALA A 247 -17.54 37.79 0.52
C ALA A 247 -16.66 38.54 -0.50
N ASP A 248 -15.46 38.06 -0.83
CA ASP A 248 -14.53 38.83 -1.69
C ASP A 248 -14.55 38.43 -3.17
N ALA A 249 -15.68 37.91 -3.66
CA ALA A 249 -15.87 37.64 -5.09
C ALA A 249 -16.96 38.54 -5.68
N ALA A 250 -16.72 39.85 -5.70
CA ALA A 250 -17.40 40.80 -6.60
C ALA A 250 -16.61 42.11 -6.72
N LEU A 251 -15.46 42.07 -7.40
CA LEU A 251 -15.02 43.23 -8.19
C LEU A 251 -15.06 42.78 -9.64
N VAL A 252 -16.21 43.05 -10.26
CA VAL A 252 -16.37 43.04 -11.72
C VAL A 252 -15.61 44.26 -12.21
N ASP A 253 -14.53 44.07 -12.96
CA ASP A 253 -13.91 45.14 -13.73
C ASP A 253 -14.96 45.63 -14.73
N GLY A 254 -15.48 46.83 -14.46
CA GLY A 254 -16.32 47.56 -15.40
C GLY A 254 -15.43 48.18 -16.46
N ASP A 255 -15.68 47.83 -17.72
CA ASP A 255 -15.20 48.52 -18.91
C ASP A 255 -15.29 50.05 -18.74
N GLN A 256 -14.15 50.74 -18.82
CA GLN A 256 -14.14 52.18 -19.09
C GLN A 256 -13.89 52.41 -20.57
N ILE A 257 -14.97 52.76 -21.26
CA ILE A 257 -14.97 53.51 -22.51
C ILE A 257 -14.52 54.95 -22.18
N ASN A 258 -13.42 55.39 -22.80
CA ASN A 258 -13.22 56.75 -23.29
C ASN A 258 -12.05 56.78 -24.27
#